data_AF-A0A7J9T6W5-F1
#
_entry.id   AF-A0A7J9T6W5-F1
#
_cell.length_a   1.000
_cell.length_b   1.000
_cell.length_c   1.000
_cell.angle_alpha   90.00
_cell.angle_beta   90.00
_cell.angle_gamma   90.00
#
_symmetry.space_group_name_H-M   'P 1'
#
loop_
_entity.id
_entity.type
_entity.pdbx_description
1 polymer ?
#
loop_
_entity_poly.entity_id
_entity_poly.type
_entity_poly.pdbx_seq_one_letter_code
_entity_poly.pdbx_strand_id
1 'polypeptide(L)'
;MKVNRFSEFLKENSENFKSMEESYIPKKIILESEEVFQFGFTDTSLIIAAKNNGGEILTGDFPLSRYCQNLGVGAQYLNDIFWEIDNIFK
;
A
#
# COMPACT_ATOMS: atom_id res chain seq x y z
N MET A 1 -19.14 -2.88 -21.18
CA MET A 1 -17.71 -3.24 -21.24
C MET A 1 -16.93 -2.09 -20.60
N LYS A 2 -16.21 -2.30 -19.49
CA LYS A 2 -15.40 -1.22 -18.88
C LYS A 2 -14.21 -0.94 -19.81
N VAL A 3 -14.03 0.32 -20.22
CA VAL A 3 -12.85 0.74 -21.00
C VAL A 3 -11.63 0.57 -20.11
N ASN A 4 -10.69 -0.29 -20.51
CA ASN A 4 -9.43 -0.48 -19.80
C ASN A 4 -8.49 0.69 -20.12
N ARG A 5 -8.49 1.72 -19.27
CA ARG A 5 -7.64 2.91 -19.38
C ARG A 5 -6.28 2.76 -18.67
N PHE A 6 -5.89 1.53 -18.29
CA PHE A 6 -4.66 1.30 -17.52
C PHE A 6 -3.40 1.80 -18.23
N SER A 7 -3.30 1.58 -19.55
CA SER A 7 -2.16 2.05 -20.33
C SER A 7 -2.06 3.58 -20.39
N GLU A 8 -3.20 4.28 -20.45
CA GLU A 8 -3.22 5.75 -20.41
C GLU A 8 -2.78 6.24 -19.04
N PHE A 9 -3.33 5.66 -17.96
CA PHE A 9 -2.91 5.95 -16.59
C PHE A 9 -1.40 5.80 -16.38
N LEU A 10 -0.81 4.70 -16.87
CA LEU A 10 0.63 4.48 -16.76
C LEU A 10 1.44 5.55 -17.51
N LYS A 11 0.98 5.94 -18.70
CA LYS A 11 1.65 6.95 -19.52
C LYS A 11 1.59 8.33 -18.87
N GLU A 12 0.42 8.72 -18.38
CA GLU A 12 0.17 10.01 -17.71
C GLU A 12 0.97 10.16 -16.42
N ASN A 13 1.24 9.06 -15.70
CA ASN A 13 1.93 9.08 -14.40
C ASN A 13 3.39 8.61 -14.47
N SER A 14 3.93 8.38 -15.67
CA SER A 14 5.26 7.77 -15.85
C SER A 14 6.40 8.56 -15.19
N GLU A 15 6.39 9.88 -15.25
CA GLU A 15 7.42 10.72 -14.58
C GLU A 15 7.30 10.66 -13.05
N ASN A 16 6.07 10.58 -12.51
CA ASN A 16 5.87 10.39 -11.08
C ASN A 16 6.47 9.05 -10.63
N PHE A 17 6.19 7.96 -11.36
CA PHE A 17 6.73 6.64 -11.04
C PHE A 17 8.26 6.61 -11.08
N LYS A 18 8.90 7.30 -12.03
CA LYS A 18 10.38 7.40 -12.08
C LYS A 18 10.99 8.10 -10.87
N SER A 19 10.24 9.01 -10.25
CA SER A 19 10.70 9.75 -9.06
C SER A 19 10.47 9.01 -7.75
N MET A 20 9.71 7.92 -7.77
CA MET A 20 9.42 7.14 -6.56
C MET A 20 10.64 6.32 -6.16
N GLU A 21 10.97 6.36 -4.87
CA GLU A 21 12.00 5.48 -4.31
C GLU A 21 11.50 4.05 -4.24
N GLU A 22 12.31 3.10 -4.70
CA GLU A 22 12.00 1.67 -4.63
C GLU A 22 12.70 1.03 -3.43
N SER A 23 11.94 0.27 -2.64
CA SER A 23 12.46 -0.52 -1.52
C SER A 23 12.39 -2.00 -1.83
N TYR A 24 13.56 -2.64 -2.00
CA TYR A 24 13.63 -4.08 -2.20
C TYR A 24 13.65 -4.84 -0.86
N ILE A 25 12.70 -5.76 -0.67
CA ILE A 25 12.64 -6.64 0.50
C ILE A 25 13.07 -8.07 0.11
N PRO A 26 14.21 -8.59 0.64
CA PRO A 26 14.63 -9.95 0.38
C PRO A 26 13.60 -10.98 0.85
N LYS A 27 13.33 -11.99 0.02
CA LYS A 27 12.38 -13.08 0.33
C LYS A 27 12.69 -13.81 1.64
N LYS A 28 13.97 -13.88 2.01
CA LYS A 28 14.39 -14.47 3.29
C LYS A 28 13.76 -13.73 4.47
N ILE A 29 13.78 -12.39 4.45
CA ILE A 29 13.19 -11.56 5.52
C ILE A 29 11.67 -11.76 5.56
N ILE A 30 11.02 -11.86 4.40
CA ILE A 30 9.57 -12.12 4.31
C ILE A 30 9.24 -13.49 4.94
N LEU A 31 10.03 -14.52 4.65
CA LEU A 31 9.83 -15.88 5.18
C LEU A 31 10.12 -16.01 6.67
N GLU A 32 10.91 -15.11 7.24
CA GLU A 32 11.22 -15.04 8.67
C GLU A 32 10.16 -14.26 9.47
N SER A 33 9.24 -13.57 8.79
CA SER A 33 8.17 -12.78 9.39
C SER A 33 6.92 -13.64 9.64
N GLU A 34 6.28 -13.49 10.80
CA GLU A 34 5.04 -14.19 11.13
C GLU A 34 3.87 -13.73 10.24
N GLU A 35 3.92 -12.49 9.76
CA GLU A 35 2.92 -11.86 8.91
C GLU A 35 2.71 -12.59 7.56
N VAL A 36 3.73 -13.31 7.05
CA VAL A 36 3.63 -14.01 5.75
C VAL A 36 2.55 -15.09 5.74
N PHE A 37 2.28 -15.71 6.89
CA PHE A 37 1.25 -16.74 7.01
C PHE A 37 -0.16 -16.16 7.13
N GLN A 38 -0.27 -14.87 7.45
CA GLN A 38 -1.56 -14.18 7.58
C GLN A 38 -1.91 -13.35 6.33
N PHE A 39 -0.94 -12.62 5.78
CA PHE A 39 -1.15 -11.64 4.71
C PHE A 39 -0.49 -12.04 3.38
N GLY A 40 0.31 -13.12 3.37
CA GLY A 40 1.03 -13.54 2.17
C GLY A 40 2.21 -12.65 1.82
N PHE A 41 2.93 -13.01 0.75
CA PHE A 41 4.22 -12.40 0.42
C PHE A 41 4.16 -10.91 0.12
N THR A 42 3.18 -10.49 -0.71
CA THR A 42 3.10 -9.11 -1.19
C THR A 42 2.81 -8.16 -0.04
N ASP A 43 1.75 -8.39 0.72
CA ASP A 43 1.36 -7.52 1.82
C ASP A 43 2.41 -7.53 2.94
N THR A 44 3.01 -8.68 3.23
CA THR A 44 4.12 -8.76 4.19
C THR A 44 5.32 -7.93 3.74
N SER A 45 5.65 -7.93 2.44
CA SER A 45 6.72 -7.08 1.92
C SER A 45 6.40 -5.58 2.09
N LEU A 46 5.14 -5.17 1.95
CA LEU A 46 4.69 -3.80 2.19
C LEU A 46 4.81 -3.42 3.66
N ILE A 47 4.36 -4.29 4.58
CA ILE A 47 4.49 -4.11 6.03
C ILE A 47 5.96 -3.91 6.41
N ILE A 48 6.85 -4.78 5.93
CA ILE A 48 8.28 -4.71 6.23
C ILE A 48 8.90 -3.42 5.65
N ALA A 49 8.56 -3.06 4.40
CA ALA A 49 9.05 -1.83 3.78
C ALA A 49 8.61 -0.58 4.56
N ALA A 50 7.35 -0.52 4.97
CA ALA A 50 6.82 0.59 5.78
C ALA A 50 7.53 0.69 7.13
N LYS A 51 7.71 -0.44 7.83
CA LYS A 51 8.45 -0.51 9.11
C LYS A 51 9.90 0.00 8.96
N ASN A 52 10.60 -0.43 7.93
CA ASN A 52 12.02 -0.11 7.74
C ASN A 52 12.26 1.34 7.35
N ASN A 53 11.34 1.93 6.58
CA ASN A 53 11.53 3.26 5.99
C ASN A 53 10.74 4.36 6.71
N GLY A 54 10.00 4.02 7.78
CA GLY A 54 9.06 4.95 8.41
C GLY A 54 7.94 5.40 7.45
N GLY A 55 7.60 4.55 6.48
CA GLY A 55 6.59 4.84 5.46
C GLY A 55 5.18 4.54 5.94
N GLU A 56 4.20 4.96 5.14
CA GLU A 56 2.78 4.71 5.40
C GLU A 56 2.18 3.78 4.34
N ILE A 57 1.17 3.00 4.73
CA ILE A 57 0.45 2.09 3.83
C ILE A 57 -0.92 2.67 3.51
N LEU A 58 -1.16 2.96 2.24
CA LEU A 58 -2.49 3.21 1.70
C LEU A 58 -3.03 1.93 1.06
N THR A 59 -4.14 1.41 1.57
CA THR A 59 -4.71 0.14 1.06
C THR A 59 -6.23 0.13 1.04
N GLY A 60 -6.79 -0.60 0.08
CA GLY A 60 -8.21 -0.96 0.04
C GLY A 60 -8.55 -2.21 0.86
N ASP A 61 -7.57 -2.80 1.56
CA ASP A 61 -7.76 -3.93 2.48
C ASP A 61 -7.89 -3.43 3.93
N PHE A 62 -9.11 -3.53 4.48
CA PHE A 62 -9.39 -3.06 5.82
C PHE A 62 -8.65 -3.86 6.92
N PRO A 63 -8.67 -5.22 6.92
CA PRO A 63 -7.84 -6.01 7.81
C PRO A 63 -6.35 -5.62 7.82
N LEU A 64 -5.74 -5.44 6.66
CA LEU A 64 -4.33 -5.04 6.54
C LEU A 64 -4.09 -3.66 7.15
N SER A 65 -4.94 -2.67 6.83
CA SER A 65 -4.85 -1.32 7.39
C SER A 65 -4.91 -1.32 8.92
N ARG A 66 -5.88 -2.03 9.51
CA ARG A 66 -6.03 -2.13 10.97
C ARG A 66 -4.87 -2.85 11.62
N TYR A 67 -4.38 -3.92 11.00
CA TYR A 67 -3.21 -4.63 11.49
C TYR A 67 -1.97 -3.72 11.55
N CYS A 68 -1.71 -2.96 10.48
CA CYS A 68 -0.58 -2.03 10.43
C CYS A 68 -0.69 -0.92 11.50
N GLN A 69 -1.88 -0.33 11.67
CA GLN A 69 -2.14 0.67 12.71
C GLN A 69 -1.84 0.12 14.12
N ASN A 70 -2.26 -1.12 14.41
CA ASN A 70 -2.00 -1.77 15.70
C ASN A 70 -0.52 -2.05 15.95
N LEU A 71 0.27 -2.22 14.88
CA LEU A 71 1.73 -2.35 14.95
C LEU A 71 2.47 -1.00 15.08
N GLY A 72 1.75 0.13 15.08
CA GLY A 72 2.35 1.46 15.05
C GLY A 72 2.91 1.87 13.68
N VAL A 73 2.55 1.15 12.61
CA VAL A 73 2.84 1.54 11.24
C VAL A 73 1.72 2.47 10.76
N GLY A 74 2.09 3.64 10.21
CA GLY A 74 1.10 4.54 9.62
C GLY A 74 0.34 3.83 8.50
N ALA A 75 -0.98 3.76 8.60
CA ALA A 75 -1.78 3.14 7.55
C ALA A 75 -3.17 3.78 7.44
N GLN A 76 -3.66 3.92 6.21
CA GLN A 76 -4.96 4.49 5.89
C GLN A 76 -5.76 3.53 5.01
N TYR A 77 -7.05 3.45 5.30
CA TYR A 77 -8.00 2.69 4.49
C TYR A 77 -8.55 3.56 3.38
N LEU A 78 -8.43 3.11 2.13
CA LEU A 78 -8.74 3.94 0.95
C LEU A 78 -10.18 4.46 0.93
N ASN A 79 -11.14 3.69 1.44
CA ASN A 79 -12.53 4.14 1.48
C ASN A 79 -12.78 5.26 2.49
N ASP A 80 -11.98 5.35 3.56
CA ASP A 80 -12.09 6.47 4.50
C ASP A 80 -11.69 7.78 3.79
N ILE A 81 -10.63 7.74 2.98
CA ILE A 81 -10.19 8.88 2.16
C ILE A 81 -11.24 9.28 1.13
N PHE A 82 -11.82 8.33 0.40
CA PHE A 82 -12.86 8.64 -0.58
C PHE A 82 -14.08 9.28 0.09
N TRP A 83 -14.47 8.78 1.26
CA TRP A 83 -15.57 9.37 2.02
C TRP A 83 -15.26 10.81 2.47
N GLU A 84 -14.04 11.11 2.88
CA GLU A 84 -13.61 12.47 3.22
C GLU A 84 -13.64 13.41 2.02
N ILE A 85 -13.09 12.99 0.87
CA ILE A 85 -13.10 13.76 -0.38
C ILE A 85 -14.55 14.08 -0.77
N ASP A 86 -15.43 13.08 -0.77
CA ASP A 86 -16.84 13.26 -1.11
C ASP A 86 -17.58 14.22 -0.16
N ASN A 87 -17.11 14.40 1.07
CA ASN A 87 -17.72 15.36 2.01
C ASN A 87 -17.10 16.75 1.97
N ILE A 88 -15.86 16.89 1.49
CA ILE A 88 -15.19 18.17 1.29
C ILE A 88 -15.68 18.87 0.01
N PHE A 89 -15.96 18.11 -1.05
CA PHE A 89 -16.34 18.65 -2.36
C PHE A 89 -17.85 18.59 -2.65
N LYS A 90 -18.68 18.48 -1.59
CA LYS A 90 -20.13 18.77 -1.63
C LYS A 90 -20.39 20.26 -1.45
#